data_AF-A0A811V4C8-F1
#
_entry.id   AF-A0A811V4C8-F1
#
_cell.length_a   1.000
_cell.length_b   1.000
_cell.length_c   1.000
_cell.angle_alpha   90.00
_cell.angle_beta   90.00
_cell.angle_gamma   90.00
#
_symmetry.space_group_name_H-M   'P 1'
#
loop_
_entity.id
_entity.type
_entity.pdbx_description
1 polymer ?
#
loop_
_entity_poly.entity_id
_entity_poly.type
_entity_poly.pdbx_seq_one_letter_code
_entity_poly.pdbx_strand_id
1 'polypeptide(L)'
;MRLIEGTQYEANECDILSGVCFVGQLDTHSLGVFLILPLCIYLSIGALFLLAGFVSLFRIRTVMKTDGKRTDKLERLMMRIGFFSGLFILPALGFLGCLFYEYYNFDEWMIQWHRDICKPFSIPCPQQRSDGLESRPIFQIYMVKYLCSMLVGVTSSVWLYSGKTMVSWRNFVERLQGKDPRTRAQAYV
;
A
#
# COMPACT_ATOMS: atom_id res chain seq x y z
N MET A 1 -27.37 -32.09 30.72
CA MET A 1 -28.27 -30.99 30.31
C MET A 1 -27.38 -29.75 30.16
N ARG A 2 -26.40 -29.70 29.25
CA ARG A 2 -26.47 -29.60 27.78
C ARG A 2 -27.63 -28.70 27.33
N LEU A 3 -27.27 -27.55 26.74
CA LEU A 3 -28.00 -26.53 25.97
C LEU A 3 -27.80 -25.11 26.54
N ILE A 4 -26.62 -24.51 26.33
CA ILE A 4 -26.37 -23.30 25.50
C ILE A 4 -24.87 -23.33 25.12
N GLU A 5 -24.52 -24.22 24.19
CA GLU A 5 -23.45 -23.95 23.23
C GLU A 5 -24.03 -22.88 22.28
N GLY A 6 -23.45 -21.67 22.17
CA GLY A 6 -24.05 -20.68 21.27
C GLY A 6 -23.56 -19.24 21.19
N THR A 7 -22.62 -18.76 22.01
CA THR A 7 -21.97 -17.46 21.76
C THR A 7 -20.46 -17.57 21.86
N GLN A 8 -19.95 -18.50 21.07
CA GLN A 8 -18.66 -18.38 20.40
C GLN A 8 -18.74 -17.20 19.43
N TYR A 9 -18.74 -15.99 19.97
CA TYR A 9 -18.38 -14.76 19.28
C TYR A 9 -17.42 -14.04 20.22
N GLU A 10 -16.23 -14.60 20.40
CA GLU A 10 -15.06 -13.73 20.24
C GLU A 10 -15.25 -13.14 18.85
N ALA A 11 -15.89 -11.97 18.80
CA ALA A 11 -15.85 -11.12 17.63
C ALA A 11 -14.37 -10.78 17.48
N ASN A 12 -13.62 -11.69 16.86
CA ASN A 12 -12.52 -11.30 16.03
C ASN A 12 -13.18 -10.31 15.07
N GLU A 13 -12.98 -9.03 15.33
CA GLU A 13 -13.55 -7.96 14.53
C GLU A 13 -12.85 -8.07 13.18
N CYS A 14 -13.44 -8.87 12.31
CA CYS A 14 -12.89 -9.19 11.01
C CYS A 14 -13.59 -8.32 9.97
N ASP A 15 -12.80 -7.69 9.13
CA ASP A 15 -13.29 -6.84 8.07
C ASP A 15 -13.86 -7.77 6.99
N ILE A 16 -15.19 -7.76 6.77
CA ILE A 16 -15.86 -8.67 5.81
C ILE A 16 -15.29 -8.49 4.39
N LEU A 17 -14.80 -7.29 4.08
CA LEU A 17 -14.23 -6.94 2.79
C LEU A 17 -12.80 -7.50 2.58
N SER A 18 -12.05 -7.69 3.67
CA SER A 18 -10.66 -8.13 3.64
C SER A 18 -10.46 -9.57 4.14
N GLY A 19 -11.42 -10.10 4.90
CA GLY A 19 -11.33 -11.41 5.56
C GLY A 19 -10.24 -11.49 6.65
N VAL A 20 -9.67 -10.36 7.07
CA VAL A 20 -8.62 -10.31 8.11
C VAL A 20 -9.20 -9.76 9.40
N CYS A 21 -8.72 -10.27 10.53
CA CYS A 21 -9.12 -9.82 11.85
C CYS A 21 -7.97 -9.00 12.46
N PHE A 22 -8.27 -7.79 12.89
CA PHE A 22 -7.26 -6.85 13.37
C PHE A 22 -7.64 -6.31 14.75
N VAL A 23 -6.65 -6.15 15.63
CA VAL A 23 -6.85 -5.55 16.94
C VAL A 23 -7.03 -4.03 16.74
N GLY A 24 -8.25 -3.52 16.92
CA GLY A 24 -8.59 -2.10 16.78
C GLY A 24 -9.56 -1.76 15.64
N GLN A 25 -10.37 -2.72 15.16
CA GLN A 25 -11.38 -2.43 14.14
C GLN A 25 -12.55 -1.61 14.71
N LEU A 26 -12.87 -1.74 16.00
CA LEU A 26 -13.81 -0.86 16.71
C LEU A 26 -13.16 0.30 17.51
N ASP A 27 -11.83 0.28 17.72
CA ASP A 27 -11.13 1.33 18.45
C ASP A 27 -10.13 2.10 17.56
N THR A 28 -10.55 3.27 17.10
CA THR A 28 -9.73 4.18 16.30
C THR A 28 -8.50 4.70 17.01
N HIS A 29 -8.51 4.73 18.35
CA HIS A 29 -7.34 5.18 19.10
C HIS A 29 -6.19 4.18 18.95
N SER A 30 -6.48 2.88 19.10
CA SER A 30 -5.50 1.81 18.85
C SER A 30 -5.05 1.78 17.39
N LEU A 31 -5.98 1.87 16.42
CA LEU A 31 -5.64 1.93 14.99
C LEU A 31 -4.74 3.13 14.67
N GLY A 32 -5.07 4.31 15.19
CA GLY A 32 -4.32 5.55 14.95
C GLY A 32 -2.91 5.50 15.50
N VAL A 33 -2.74 5.01 16.73
CA VAL A 33 -1.44 4.96 17.40
C VAL A 33 -0.53 3.87 16.81
N PHE A 34 -1.06 2.68 16.51
CA PHE A 34 -0.24 1.56 16.02
C PHE A 34 0.00 1.56 14.52
N LEU A 35 -0.86 2.19 13.72
CA LEU A 35 -0.77 2.19 12.27
C LEU A 35 -0.46 3.59 11.71
N ILE A 36 -1.30 4.59 12.00
CA ILE A 36 -1.19 5.92 11.40
C ILE A 36 0.09 6.63 11.85
N LEU A 37 0.38 6.63 13.15
CA LEU A 37 1.56 7.30 13.70
C LEU A 37 2.89 6.76 13.11
N PRO A 38 3.17 5.44 13.12
CA PRO A 38 4.37 4.93 12.46
C PRO A 38 4.37 5.19 10.95
N LEU A 39 3.24 5.06 10.26
CA LEU A 39 3.15 5.38 8.82
C LEU A 39 3.51 6.85 8.54
N CYS A 40 3.02 7.79 9.33
CA CYS A 40 3.35 9.21 9.22
C CYS A 40 4.85 9.45 9.41
N ILE A 41 5.48 8.82 10.41
CA ILE A 41 6.92 8.95 10.67
C ILE A 41 7.73 8.37 9.51
N TYR A 42 7.41 7.15 9.06
CA TYR A 42 8.12 6.53 7.95
C TYR A 42 7.98 7.33 6.65
N LEU A 43 6.77 7.83 6.36
CA LEU A 43 6.50 8.57 5.13
C LEU A 43 7.18 9.95 5.14
N SER A 44 7.22 10.64 6.29
CA SER A 44 7.92 11.91 6.41
C SER A 44 9.44 11.75 6.28
N ILE A 45 10.04 10.76 6.93
CA ILE A 45 11.47 10.43 6.76
C ILE A 45 11.76 10.05 5.30
N GLY A 46 10.91 9.22 4.70
CA GLY A 46 11.04 8.81 3.30
C GLY A 46 10.93 9.98 2.33
N ALA A 47 10.00 10.91 2.56
CA ALA A 47 9.84 12.11 1.75
C ALA A 47 11.06 13.03 1.81
N LEU A 48 11.62 13.25 3.01
CA LEU A 48 12.85 14.04 3.19
C LEU A 48 14.03 13.41 2.45
N PHE A 49 14.22 12.09 2.59
CA PHE A 49 15.30 11.38 1.91
C PHE A 49 15.13 11.41 0.38
N LEU A 50 13.90 11.32 -0.11
CA LEU A 50 13.63 11.37 -1.55
C LEU A 50 13.79 12.76 -2.14
N LEU A 51 13.40 13.81 -1.42
CA LEU A 51 13.68 15.18 -1.85
C LEU A 51 15.18 15.46 -1.88
N ALA A 52 15.92 15.07 -0.83
CA ALA A 52 17.37 15.19 -0.80
C ALA A 52 18.05 14.39 -1.93
N GLY A 53 17.59 13.16 -2.15
CA GLY A 53 18.06 12.30 -3.24
C GLY A 53 17.77 12.90 -4.61
N PHE A 54 16.56 13.44 -4.83
CA PHE A 54 16.19 14.12 -6.06
C PHE A 54 17.08 15.33 -6.31
N VAL A 55 17.23 16.24 -5.34
CA VAL A 55 18.12 17.42 -5.44
C VAL A 55 19.56 17.02 -5.75
N SER A 56 20.08 15.99 -5.09
CA SER A 56 21.42 15.44 -5.35
C SER A 56 21.55 14.94 -6.79
N LEU A 57 20.54 14.23 -7.31
CA LEU A 57 20.52 13.74 -8.68
C LEU A 57 20.44 14.87 -9.72
N PHE A 58 19.70 15.96 -9.46
CA PHE A 58 19.70 17.14 -10.33
C PHE A 58 21.06 17.81 -10.36
N ARG A 59 21.71 17.96 -9.21
CA ARG A 59 23.06 18.53 -9.13
C ARG A 59 24.06 17.70 -9.94
N ILE A 60 24.01 16.37 -9.82
CA ILE A 60 24.86 15.45 -10.59
C ILE A 60 24.58 15.59 -12.10
N ARG A 61 23.31 15.66 -12.51
CA ARG A 61 22.97 15.86 -13.93
C ARG A 61 23.47 17.19 -14.48
N THR A 62 23.36 18.27 -13.72
CA THR A 62 23.83 19.59 -14.14
C THR A 62 25.35 19.60 -14.34
N VAL A 63 26.11 18.96 -13.44
CA VAL A 63 27.57 18.87 -13.57
C VAL A 63 27.98 17.92 -14.71
N MET A 64 27.30 16.79 -14.86
CA MET A 64 27.62 15.77 -15.86
C MET A 64 27.33 16.23 -17.30
N LYS A 65 26.33 17.10 -17.52
CA LYS A 65 26.05 17.69 -18.84
C LYS A 65 27.16 18.63 -19.33
N THR A 66 27.93 19.22 -18.43
CA THR A 66 29.05 20.12 -18.77
C THR A 66 30.31 19.34 -19.19
N ASP A 67 30.43 18.06 -18.80
CA ASP A 67 31.65 17.26 -18.92
C ASP A 67 31.74 16.37 -20.18
N GLY A 68 30.72 16.35 -21.04
CA GLY A 68 30.77 15.72 -22.38
C GLY A 68 31.01 14.19 -22.42
N LYS A 69 31.01 13.48 -21.28
CA LYS A 69 31.19 12.01 -21.24
C LYS A 69 29.91 11.27 -21.64
N ARG A 70 30.04 10.20 -22.46
CA ARG A 70 28.96 9.24 -22.80
C ARG A 70 28.47 8.47 -21.57
N THR A 71 27.65 9.08 -20.73
CA THR A 71 27.00 8.48 -19.55
C THR A 71 25.50 8.22 -19.76
N ASP A 72 25.01 8.27 -21.01
CA ASP A 72 23.59 8.13 -21.36
C ASP A 72 22.91 6.89 -20.77
N LYS A 73 23.65 5.77 -20.65
CA LYS A 73 23.12 4.54 -20.02
C LYS A 73 22.94 4.69 -18.52
N LEU A 74 23.89 5.33 -17.83
CA LEU A 74 23.78 5.63 -16.40
C LEU A 74 22.68 6.65 -16.15
N GLU A 75 22.56 7.68 -16.99
CA GLU A 75 21.53 8.71 -16.86
C GLU A 75 20.11 8.14 -16.98
N ARG A 76 19.87 7.25 -17.97
CA ARG A 76 18.59 6.55 -18.12
C ARG A 76 18.28 5.65 -16.93
N LEU A 77 19.28 4.99 -16.35
CA LEU A 77 19.12 4.17 -15.15
C LEU A 77 18.76 5.02 -13.93
N MET A 78 19.46 6.14 -13.73
CA MET A 78 19.19 7.07 -12.63
C MET A 78 17.82 7.73 -12.76
N MET A 79 17.40 8.14 -13.97
CA MET A 79 16.07 8.72 -14.22
C MET A 79 14.96 7.74 -13.86
N ARG A 80 15.15 6.48 -14.25
CA ARG A 80 14.20 5.40 -13.99
C ARG A 80 14.01 5.18 -12.50
N ILE A 81 15.10 5.12 -11.72
CA ILE A 81 15.04 4.89 -10.27
C ILE A 81 14.33 6.07 -9.57
N GLY A 82 14.65 7.31 -9.95
CA GLY A 82 14.00 8.50 -9.38
C GLY A 82 12.50 8.60 -9.71
N PHE A 83 12.12 8.34 -10.96
CA PHE A 83 10.72 8.37 -11.40
C PHE A 83 9.88 7.29 -10.71
N PHE A 84 10.39 6.06 -10.60
CA PHE A 84 9.68 4.98 -9.92
C PHE A 84 9.51 5.25 -8.42
N SER A 85 10.49 5.88 -7.79
CA SER A 85 10.38 6.24 -6.38
C SER A 85 9.35 7.36 -6.14
N GLY A 86 9.23 8.33 -7.05
CA GLY A 86 8.15 9.32 -7.02
C GLY A 86 6.77 8.67 -7.20
N LEU A 87 6.64 7.73 -8.15
CA LEU A 87 5.41 6.94 -8.36
C LEU A 87 5.04 6.05 -7.17
N PHE A 88 5.97 5.73 -6.28
CA PHE A 88 5.71 4.99 -5.04
C PHE A 88 5.21 5.90 -3.91
N ILE A 89 5.70 7.14 -3.83
CA ILE A 89 5.20 8.13 -2.86
C ILE A 89 3.73 8.45 -3.08
N LEU A 90 3.28 8.59 -4.33
CA LEU A 90 1.90 8.95 -4.65
C LEU A 90 0.84 8.00 -4.06
N PRO A 91 0.89 6.67 -4.26
CA PRO A 91 -0.05 5.74 -3.65
C PRO A 91 0.13 5.65 -2.14
N ALA A 92 1.35 5.85 -1.60
CA ALA A 92 1.57 5.90 -0.15
C ALA A 92 0.90 7.12 0.50
N LEU A 93 0.99 8.31 -0.12
CA LEU A 93 0.28 9.52 0.30
C LEU A 93 -1.24 9.37 0.15
N GLY A 94 -1.71 8.78 -0.94
CA GLY A 94 -3.13 8.50 -1.15
C GLY A 94 -3.69 7.56 -0.08
N PHE A 95 -2.98 6.48 0.23
CA PHE A 95 -3.33 5.55 1.30
C PHE A 95 -3.38 6.25 2.67
N LEU A 96 -2.38 7.07 2.98
CA LEU A 96 -2.34 7.83 4.23
C LEU A 96 -3.49 8.85 4.33
N GLY A 97 -3.83 9.51 3.23
CA GLY A 97 -4.97 10.43 3.16
C GLY A 97 -6.31 9.71 3.40
N CYS A 98 -6.48 8.51 2.86
CA CYS A 98 -7.66 7.68 3.13
C CYS A 98 -7.73 7.28 4.62
N LEU A 99 -6.61 6.86 5.22
CA LEU A 99 -6.55 6.54 6.65
C LEU A 99 -6.85 7.74 7.54
N PHE A 100 -6.36 8.94 7.17
CA PHE A 100 -6.64 10.16 7.93
C PHE A 100 -8.12 10.57 7.82
N TYR A 101 -8.72 10.41 6.64
CA TYR A 101 -10.15 10.62 6.45
C TYR A 101 -11.00 9.65 7.29
N GLU A 102 -10.63 8.37 7.31
CA GLU A 102 -11.27 7.37 8.17
C GLU A 102 -11.14 7.77 9.64
N TYR A 103 -9.93 8.10 10.11
CA TYR A 103 -9.69 8.51 11.50
C TYR A 103 -10.55 9.70 11.95
N TYR A 104 -10.69 10.73 11.11
CA TYR A 104 -11.44 11.94 11.48
C TYR A 104 -12.95 11.72 11.54
N ASN A 105 -13.52 10.92 10.63
CA ASN A 105 -14.97 10.74 10.52
C ASN A 105 -15.49 9.52 11.29
N PHE A 106 -14.61 8.66 11.80
CA PHE A 106 -14.99 7.42 12.46
C PHE A 106 -15.90 7.61 13.67
N ASP A 107 -15.67 8.63 14.50
CA ASP A 107 -16.44 8.85 15.73
C ASP A 107 -17.94 9.09 15.42
N GLU A 108 -18.20 9.94 14.42
CA GLU A 108 -19.55 10.21 13.92
C GLU A 108 -20.19 8.98 13.28
N TRP A 109 -19.42 8.21 12.50
CA TRP A 109 -19.90 6.97 11.90
C TRP A 109 -20.23 5.90 12.94
N MET A 110 -19.45 5.81 14.03
CA MET A 110 -19.68 4.87 15.13
C MET A 110 -20.94 5.23 15.92
N ILE A 111 -21.18 6.52 16.16
CA ILE A 111 -22.41 6.99 16.79
C ILE A 111 -23.62 6.61 15.93
N GLN A 112 -23.53 6.78 14.61
CA GLN A 112 -24.60 6.41 13.68
C GLN A 112 -24.81 4.89 13.63
N TRP A 113 -23.74 4.10 13.52
CA TRP A 113 -23.80 2.63 13.56
C TRP A 113 -24.44 2.13 14.86
N HIS A 114 -24.10 2.75 16.00
CA HIS A 114 -24.67 2.39 17.29
C HIS A 114 -26.19 2.66 17.34
N ARG A 115 -26.69 3.71 16.67
CA ARG A 115 -28.13 3.96 16.52
C ARG A 115 -28.84 2.91 15.67
N ASP A 116 -28.19 2.42 14.62
CA ASP A 116 -28.77 1.41 13.73
C ASP A 116 -28.85 0.03 14.41
N ILE A 117 -27.85 -0.30 15.24
CA ILE A 117 -27.74 -1.59 15.92
C ILE A 117 -28.50 -1.62 17.26
N CYS A 118 -28.77 -0.48 17.91
CA CYS A 118 -29.41 -0.47 19.23
C CYS A 118 -30.81 -1.10 19.23
N LYS A 119 -31.60 -0.91 18.16
CA LYS A 119 -32.97 -1.48 18.02
C LYS A 119 -32.97 -3.01 17.85
N PRO A 120 -32.25 -3.60 16.89
CA PRO A 120 -32.24 -5.06 16.70
C PRO A 120 -31.64 -5.83 17.88
N PHE A 121 -30.70 -5.21 18.63
CA PHE A 121 -30.02 -5.88 19.74
C PHE A 121 -30.49 -5.45 21.15
N SER A 122 -31.55 -4.63 21.25
CA SER A 122 -32.12 -4.13 22.53
C SER A 122 -31.10 -3.47 23.46
N ILE A 123 -30.18 -2.67 22.90
CA ILE A 123 -29.13 -1.93 23.61
C ILE A 123 -29.61 -0.49 23.84
N PRO A 124 -29.28 0.21 24.95
CA PRO A 124 -29.67 1.61 25.16
C PRO A 124 -29.19 2.53 24.03
N CYS A 125 -30.13 3.11 23.28
CA CYS A 125 -29.83 4.02 22.18
C CYS A 125 -29.36 5.40 22.68
N PRO A 126 -28.37 6.04 22.03
CA PRO A 126 -27.91 7.38 22.40
C PRO A 126 -28.97 8.45 22.07
N GLN A 127 -29.06 9.51 22.88
CA GLN A 127 -30.02 10.61 22.71
C GLN A 127 -29.93 11.24 21.30
N GLN A 128 -31.08 11.43 20.66
CA GLN A 128 -31.18 11.91 19.28
C GLN A 128 -31.03 13.43 19.22
N ARG A 129 -30.02 13.94 18.49
CA ARG A 129 -29.97 15.34 18.08
C ARG A 129 -30.90 15.50 16.87
N SER A 130 -31.83 16.45 16.93
CA SER A 130 -32.85 16.68 15.90
C SER A 130 -32.32 17.08 14.52
N ASP A 131 -31.04 17.42 14.39
CA ASP A 131 -30.40 17.88 13.14
C ASP A 131 -29.37 16.87 12.59
N GLY A 132 -29.58 15.57 12.81
CA GLY A 132 -28.63 14.53 12.41
C GLY A 132 -28.60 14.30 10.91
N LEU A 133 -27.70 15.00 10.20
CA LEU A 133 -27.28 14.61 8.85
C LEU A 133 -26.75 13.17 8.92
N GLU A 134 -27.22 12.31 8.01
CA GLU A 134 -26.89 10.90 8.02
C GLU A 134 -25.41 10.68 7.62
N SER A 135 -24.51 10.69 8.59
CA SER A 135 -23.07 10.48 8.37
C SER A 135 -22.80 8.98 8.22
N ARG A 136 -22.90 8.49 6.97
CA ARG A 136 -22.50 7.12 6.61
C ARG A 136 -21.10 7.12 6.01
N PRO A 137 -20.30 6.06 6.23
CA PRO A 137 -18.98 5.97 5.63
C PRO A 137 -19.10 5.80 4.11
N ILE A 138 -18.27 6.53 3.37
CA ILE A 138 -18.29 6.53 1.90
C ILE A 138 -17.56 5.30 1.38
N PHE A 139 -18.29 4.35 0.81
CA PHE A 139 -17.74 3.11 0.25
C PHE A 139 -16.58 3.33 -0.75
N GLN A 140 -16.66 4.40 -1.55
CA GLN A 140 -15.64 4.74 -2.53
C GLN A 140 -14.26 4.98 -1.90
N ILE A 141 -14.20 5.55 -0.71
CA ILE A 141 -12.91 5.87 -0.04
C ILE A 141 -12.23 4.58 0.42
N TYR A 142 -13.00 3.61 0.92
CA TYR A 142 -12.47 2.28 1.21
C TYR A 142 -11.93 1.59 -0.04
N MET A 143 -12.64 1.65 -1.17
CA MET A 143 -12.13 1.08 -2.44
C MET A 143 -10.80 1.73 -2.85
N VAL A 144 -10.69 3.06 -2.73
CA VAL A 144 -9.44 3.78 -3.04
C VAL A 144 -8.31 3.36 -2.11
N LYS A 145 -8.57 3.15 -0.81
CA LYS A 145 -7.59 2.62 0.15
C LYS A 145 -6.98 1.30 -0.34
N TYR A 146 -7.80 0.33 -0.75
CA TYR A 146 -7.32 -0.97 -1.24
C TYR A 146 -6.60 -0.86 -2.59
N LEU A 147 -7.03 0.05 -3.47
CA LEU A 147 -6.32 0.31 -4.72
C LEU A 147 -4.94 0.90 -4.43
N CYS A 148 -4.82 1.87 -3.54
CA CYS A 148 -3.55 2.45 -3.15
C CYS A 148 -2.60 1.41 -2.53
N SER A 149 -3.08 0.53 -1.65
CA SER A 149 -2.25 -0.53 -1.06
C SER A 149 -1.79 -1.57 -2.09
N MET A 150 -2.66 -1.94 -3.04
CA MET A 150 -2.31 -2.83 -4.14
C MET A 150 -1.26 -2.21 -5.07
N LEU A 151 -1.39 -0.91 -5.39
CA LEU A 151 -0.43 -0.19 -6.24
C LEU A 151 0.98 -0.16 -5.64
N VAL A 152 1.10 -0.05 -4.30
CA VAL A 152 2.40 -0.16 -3.60
C VAL A 152 3.05 -1.54 -3.83
N GLY A 153 2.26 -2.61 -3.83
CA GLY A 153 2.74 -3.97 -4.16
C GLY A 153 3.09 -4.17 -5.65
N VAL A 154 2.30 -3.59 -6.56
CA VAL A 154 2.56 -3.69 -8.01
C VAL A 154 3.80 -2.88 -8.39
N THR A 155 3.97 -1.66 -7.86
CA THR A 155 5.12 -0.79 -8.16
C THR A 155 6.44 -1.43 -7.74
N SER A 156 6.49 -2.07 -6.57
CA SER A 156 7.68 -2.81 -6.12
C SER A 156 7.98 -4.05 -6.99
N SER A 157 6.95 -4.75 -7.46
CA SER A 157 7.10 -5.88 -8.39
C SER A 157 7.68 -5.44 -9.73
N VAL A 158 7.14 -4.37 -10.33
CA VAL A 158 7.62 -3.80 -11.61
C VAL A 158 9.06 -3.30 -11.51
N TRP A 159 9.48 -2.81 -10.35
CA TRP A 159 10.86 -2.39 -10.11
C TRP A 159 11.86 -3.56 -10.22
N LEU A 160 11.46 -4.75 -9.77
CA LEU A 160 12.29 -5.97 -9.83
C LEU A 160 12.34 -6.60 -11.23
N TYR A 161 11.35 -6.33 -12.09
CA TYR A 161 11.37 -6.70 -13.50
C TYR A 161 12.33 -5.81 -14.31
N SER A 162 13.63 -5.91 -14.02
CA SER A 162 14.66 -5.35 -14.90
C SER A 162 14.82 -6.25 -16.14
N GLY A 163 15.08 -5.67 -17.31
CA GLY A 163 15.29 -6.44 -18.55
C GLY A 163 16.43 -7.47 -18.44
N LYS A 164 17.37 -7.27 -17.49
CA LYS A 164 18.40 -8.26 -17.14
C LYS A 164 17.82 -9.51 -16.47
N THR A 165 16.81 -9.34 -15.63
CA THR A 165 16.09 -10.43 -14.95
C THR A 165 15.31 -11.27 -15.97
N MET A 166 14.62 -10.62 -16.92
CA MET A 166 13.89 -11.30 -18.00
C MET A 166 14.82 -12.12 -18.91
N VAL A 167 16.00 -11.58 -19.25
CA VAL A 167 17.01 -12.31 -20.05
C VAL A 167 17.61 -13.48 -19.27
N SER A 168 17.87 -13.30 -17.96
CA SER A 168 18.35 -14.40 -17.10
C SER A 168 17.31 -15.52 -16.96
N TRP A 169 16.05 -15.16 -16.75
CA TRP A 169 14.92 -16.11 -16.70
C TRP A 169 14.74 -16.84 -18.03
N ARG A 170 14.83 -16.12 -19.15
CA ARG A 170 14.80 -16.74 -20.48
C ARG A 170 15.95 -17.74 -20.67
N ASN A 171 17.18 -17.37 -20.31
CA ASN A 171 18.33 -18.27 -20.39
C ASN A 171 18.20 -19.48 -19.46
N PHE A 172 17.59 -19.29 -18.29
CA PHE A 172 17.31 -20.37 -17.34
C PHE A 172 16.23 -21.32 -17.88
N VAL A 173 15.16 -20.79 -18.45
CA VAL A 173 14.09 -21.57 -19.11
C VAL A 173 14.63 -22.31 -20.34
N GLU A 174 15.48 -21.68 -21.15
CA GLU A 174 16.13 -22.33 -22.31
C GLU A 174 17.07 -23.48 -21.87
N ARG A 175 17.77 -23.34 -20.73
CA ARG A 175 18.56 -24.42 -20.11
C ARG A 175 17.68 -25.55 -19.56
N LEU A 176 16.54 -25.24 -18.93
CA LEU A 176 15.58 -26.23 -18.44
C LEU A 176 14.87 -26.98 -19.57
N GLN A 177 14.67 -26.33 -20.72
CA GLN A 177 14.14 -26.94 -21.95
C GLN A 177 15.18 -27.80 -22.70
N GLY A 178 16.38 -27.99 -22.15
CA GLY A 178 17.39 -28.88 -22.73
C GLY A 178 18.10 -28.33 -23.97
N LYS A 179 17.98 -27.02 -24.27
CA LYS A 179 18.83 -26.36 -25.27
C LYS A 179 20.21 -26.12 -24.66
N ASP A 180 20.97 -27.20 -24.54
CA ASP A 180 22.34 -27.16 -24.05
C ASP A 180 23.23 -26.41 -25.07
N PRO A 181 23.97 -25.35 -24.68
CA PRO A 181 24.92 -24.69 -25.58
C PRO A 181 26.05 -25.63 -26.05
N ARG A 182 26.22 -26.81 -25.43
CA ARG A 182 27.18 -27.84 -25.86
C ARG A 182 26.96 -28.34 -27.28
N THR A 183 25.74 -28.35 -27.81
CA THR A 183 25.50 -28.81 -29.19
C THR A 183 26.03 -27.82 -30.25
N ARG A 184 26.21 -26.53 -29.90
CA ARG A 184 26.81 -25.55 -30.83
C ARG A 184 28.33 -25.65 -30.92
N ALA A 185 29.01 -26.15 -29.88
CA ALA A 185 30.46 -26.34 -29.89
C ALA A 185 30.89 -27.60 -30.68
N GLN A 186 29.97 -28.55 -30.90
CA GLN A 186 30.23 -29.75 -31.72
C GLN A 186 29.87 -29.59 -33.21
N ALA A 187 29.39 -28.41 -33.64
CA ALA A 187 29.06 -28.14 -35.05
C ALA A 187 30.19 -27.46 -35.83
N TYR A 188 31.37 -27.28 -35.22
CA TYR A 188 32.58 -26.71 -35.84
C TYR A 188 33.80 -27.66 -35.74
N VAL A 189 33.56 -28.96 -35.50
CA VAL A 189 34.58 -30.02 -35.64
C VAL A 189 34.24 -30.85 -36.87
#